data_AF-A0A1B6JEB8-F1
#
_entry.id   AF-A0A1B6JEB8-F1
#
_cell.length_a   1.000
_cell.length_b   1.000
_cell.length_c   1.000
_cell.angle_alpha   90.00
_cell.angle_beta   90.00
_cell.angle_gamma   90.00
#
_symmetry.space_group_name_H-M   'P 1'
#
loop_
_entity.id
_entity.type
_entity.pdbx_description
1 polymer ?
#
loop_
_entity_poly.entity_id
_entity_poly.type
_entity_poly.pdbx_seq_one_letter_code
_entity_poly.pdbx_strand_id
1 'polypeptide(L)'
;HVEWEYFPRKDEIKFTITTTNTESWTGIGFSDDQKMSQTDAVLGWVEKSGRHFLMDTWIGGYTSPLLDTSQDIYNKTGRIENGATILSFVRKRTSADPRDYSFTDEKCYYMMFPVKGGIFNPVNKKIRKHQAIPNISAQRICIRSCGAGEEITTTPEPPRIGYNVAIKLIQLGQNYQAPAPGSPDFDLLANTVSDGFNRALVKIPGFYKMSVKEFQQESDNVIAKLSLELDEAKLERGRSLEDSQESVVQVLN
;
A
#
# COMPACT_ATOMS: atom_id res chain seq x y z
N HIS A 1 12.92 -9.40 -0.02
CA HIS A 1 12.62 -9.80 1.37
C HIS A 1 11.21 -9.34 1.69
N VAL A 2 10.69 -9.78 2.84
CA VAL A 2 9.40 -9.33 3.38
C VAL A 2 9.65 -8.80 4.77
N GLU A 3 9.01 -7.69 5.08
CA GLU A 3 8.89 -7.14 6.42
C GLU A 3 7.40 -7.03 6.76
N TRP A 4 7.07 -7.21 8.03
CA TRP A 4 5.72 -6.99 8.52
C TRP A 4 5.72 -6.22 9.83
N GLU A 5 4.67 -5.45 10.02
CA GLU A 5 4.43 -4.62 11.20
C GLU A 5 3.02 -4.91 11.70
N TYR A 6 2.89 -5.26 12.98
CA TYR A 6 1.60 -5.48 13.63
C TYR A 6 1.15 -4.19 14.32
N PHE A 7 -0.14 -3.85 14.16
CA PHE A 7 -0.78 -2.70 14.78
C PHE A 7 -1.80 -3.16 15.84
N PRO A 8 -1.42 -3.25 17.13
CA PRO A 8 -2.26 -3.83 18.18
C PRO A 8 -3.61 -3.13 18.36
N ARG A 9 -3.65 -1.79 18.22
CA ARG A 9 -4.88 -1.00 18.43
C ARG A 9 -5.99 -1.35 17.44
N LYS A 10 -5.63 -1.79 16.23
CA LYS A 10 -6.59 -2.12 15.18
C LYS A 10 -6.68 -3.62 14.89
N ASP A 11 -5.79 -4.41 15.48
CA ASP A 11 -5.57 -5.82 15.16
C ASP A 11 -5.28 -6.06 13.66
N GLU A 12 -4.37 -5.26 13.12
CA GLU A 12 -4.02 -5.23 11.69
C GLU A 12 -2.54 -5.51 11.46
N ILE A 13 -2.20 -6.02 10.30
CA ILE A 13 -0.82 -6.31 9.90
C ILE A 13 -0.53 -5.59 8.59
N LYS A 14 0.53 -4.80 8.56
CA LYS A 14 1.09 -4.24 7.34
C LYS A 14 2.22 -5.11 6.84
N PHE A 15 2.14 -5.53 5.60
CA PHE A 15 3.23 -6.21 4.92
C PHE A 15 3.92 -5.24 3.97
N THR A 16 5.24 -5.36 3.87
CA THR A 16 6.08 -4.69 2.89
C THR A 16 6.95 -5.74 2.19
N ILE A 17 6.78 -5.85 0.88
CA ILE A 17 7.46 -6.80 0.01
C ILE A 17 8.43 -6.04 -0.86
N THR A 18 9.70 -6.45 -0.85
CA THR A 18 10.75 -5.84 -1.67
C THR A 18 11.46 -6.89 -2.52
N THR A 19 11.56 -6.67 -3.83
CA THR A 19 12.31 -7.55 -4.76
C THR A 19 13.05 -6.74 -5.82
N THR A 20 14.24 -7.20 -6.21
CA THR A 20 14.98 -6.63 -7.35
C THR A 20 14.45 -7.10 -8.71
N ASN A 21 13.50 -8.04 -8.74
CA ASN A 21 12.89 -8.55 -9.97
C ASN A 21 11.68 -7.69 -10.38
N THR A 22 11.94 -6.53 -10.99
CA THR A 22 10.92 -5.51 -11.28
C THR A 22 9.98 -5.85 -12.45
N GLU A 23 10.33 -6.81 -13.30
CA GLU A 23 9.54 -7.21 -14.47
C GLU A 23 8.66 -8.45 -14.24
N SER A 24 8.64 -8.97 -13.01
CA SER A 24 7.84 -10.14 -12.63
C SER A 24 6.86 -9.78 -11.52
N TRP A 25 5.81 -10.58 -11.37
CA TRP A 25 4.99 -10.50 -10.16
C TRP A 25 5.76 -11.04 -8.95
N THR A 26 5.37 -10.59 -7.76
CA THR A 26 5.85 -11.09 -6.47
C THR A 26 4.67 -11.18 -5.51
N GLY A 27 4.90 -11.52 -4.25
CA GLY A 27 3.81 -11.66 -3.29
C GLY A 27 4.26 -12.28 -1.98
N ILE A 28 3.30 -12.67 -1.17
CA ILE A 28 3.48 -13.47 0.04
C ILE A 28 2.36 -14.50 0.13
N GLY A 29 2.69 -15.71 0.58
CA GLY A 29 1.72 -16.77 0.86
C GLY A 29 1.83 -17.24 2.30
N PHE A 30 0.71 -17.71 2.85
CA PHE A 30 0.54 -18.24 4.20
C PHE A 30 -0.01 -19.66 4.10
N SER A 31 0.69 -20.63 4.68
CA SER A 31 0.29 -22.03 4.64
C SER A 31 0.57 -22.75 5.96
N ASP A 32 -0.20 -23.81 6.22
CA ASP A 32 0.03 -24.73 7.34
C ASP A 32 1.25 -25.63 7.10
N ASP A 33 1.61 -25.86 5.84
CA ASP A 33 2.78 -26.64 5.45
C ASP A 33 3.70 -25.87 4.49
N GLN A 34 4.75 -26.52 4.00
CA GLN A 34 5.71 -25.91 3.07
C GLN A 34 5.33 -26.15 1.60
N LYS A 35 4.07 -26.48 1.30
CA LYS A 35 3.59 -26.72 -0.07
C LYS A 35 2.76 -25.55 -0.56
N MET A 36 2.81 -25.33 -1.87
CA MET A 36 2.06 -24.27 -2.55
C MET A 36 0.54 -24.46 -2.49
N SER A 37 0.05 -25.70 -2.38
CA SER A 37 -1.37 -25.99 -2.26
C SER A 37 -1.91 -25.55 -0.90
N GLN A 38 -3.19 -25.17 -0.84
CA GLN A 38 -3.87 -24.72 0.38
C GLN A 38 -3.15 -23.52 1.01
N THR A 39 -2.85 -22.52 0.18
CA THR A 39 -2.14 -21.30 0.59
C THR A 39 -3.01 -20.08 0.33
N ASP A 40 -3.22 -19.28 1.38
CA ASP A 40 -3.73 -17.90 1.30
C ASP A 40 -2.58 -17.01 0.82
N ALA A 41 -2.75 -16.26 -0.26
CA ALA A 41 -1.67 -15.50 -0.86
C ALA A 41 -2.09 -14.14 -1.40
N VAL A 42 -1.28 -13.13 -1.10
CA VAL A 42 -1.38 -11.80 -1.69
C VAL A 42 -0.30 -11.63 -2.75
N LEU A 43 -0.71 -11.43 -3.99
CA LEU A 43 0.17 -11.34 -5.15
C LEU A 43 0.05 -9.98 -5.82
N GLY A 44 1.12 -9.49 -6.42
CA GLY A 44 1.10 -8.20 -7.09
C GLY A 44 2.33 -7.89 -7.92
N TRP A 45 2.28 -6.74 -8.59
CA TRP A 45 3.35 -6.22 -9.43
C TRP A 45 3.26 -4.70 -9.57
N VAL A 46 4.33 -4.10 -10.10
CA VAL A 46 4.37 -2.70 -10.51
C VAL A 46 4.68 -2.64 -11.99
N GLU A 47 3.87 -1.89 -12.74
CA GLU A 47 4.04 -1.69 -14.16
C GLU A 47 5.10 -0.63 -14.46
N LYS A 48 5.64 -0.62 -15.68
CA LYS A 48 6.62 0.39 -16.12
C LYS A 48 6.07 1.82 -16.06
N SER A 49 4.75 1.99 -16.10
CA SER A 49 4.05 3.27 -15.91
C SER A 49 4.03 3.77 -14.45
N GLY A 50 4.48 2.95 -13.50
CA GLY A 50 4.37 3.21 -12.07
C GLY A 50 3.05 2.75 -11.46
N ARG A 51 2.10 2.27 -12.25
CA ARG A 51 0.83 1.70 -11.75
C ARG A 51 1.09 0.37 -11.06
N HIS A 52 0.61 0.19 -9.84
CA HIS A 52 0.68 -1.08 -9.11
C HIS A 52 -0.64 -1.85 -9.16
N PHE A 53 -0.54 -3.15 -8.93
CA PHE A 53 -1.67 -4.02 -8.73
C PHE A 53 -1.35 -5.04 -7.65
N LEU A 54 -2.31 -5.29 -6.76
CA LEU A 54 -2.26 -6.24 -5.67
C LEU A 54 -3.63 -6.93 -5.60
N MET A 55 -3.60 -8.25 -5.49
CA MET A 55 -4.77 -9.11 -5.41
C MET A 55 -4.60 -10.12 -4.28
N ASP A 56 -5.71 -10.37 -3.60
CA ASP A 56 -5.86 -11.44 -2.63
C ASP A 56 -6.32 -12.72 -3.33
N THR A 57 -5.68 -13.85 -3.03
CA THR A 57 -5.85 -15.08 -3.79
C THR A 57 -5.79 -16.33 -2.92
N TRP A 58 -6.59 -17.32 -3.28
CA TRP A 58 -6.51 -18.65 -2.72
C TRP A 58 -5.86 -19.63 -3.71
N ILE A 59 -4.86 -20.37 -3.25
CA ILE A 59 -4.13 -21.37 -4.04
C ILE A 59 -4.58 -22.76 -3.61
N GLY A 60 -5.59 -23.33 -4.28
CA GLY A 60 -6.12 -24.67 -3.95
C GLY A 60 -5.20 -25.83 -4.32
N GLY A 61 -4.24 -25.63 -5.23
CA GLY A 61 -3.36 -26.67 -5.77
C GLY A 61 -2.25 -26.10 -6.67
N TYR A 62 -1.59 -26.96 -7.43
CA TYR A 62 -0.52 -26.56 -8.38
C TYR A 62 -1.09 -25.99 -9.69
N THR A 63 -2.01 -25.04 -9.57
CA THR A 63 -2.71 -24.36 -10.66
C THR A 63 -2.54 -22.85 -10.55
N SER A 64 -3.08 -22.09 -11.51
CA SER A 64 -3.16 -20.64 -11.36
C SER A 64 -3.93 -20.28 -10.08
N PRO A 65 -3.44 -19.32 -9.27
CA PRO A 65 -4.17 -18.81 -8.12
C PRO A 65 -5.55 -18.30 -8.53
N LEU A 66 -6.54 -18.59 -7.69
CA LEU A 66 -7.89 -18.09 -7.88
C LEU A 66 -8.01 -16.77 -7.14
N LEU A 67 -8.54 -15.74 -7.81
CA LEU A 67 -8.89 -14.50 -7.14
C LEU A 67 -9.93 -14.82 -6.07
N ASP A 68 -9.70 -14.34 -4.86
CA ASP A 68 -10.68 -14.55 -3.80
C ASP A 68 -11.94 -13.70 -4.06
N THR A 69 -13.09 -14.24 -3.66
CA THR A 69 -14.39 -13.57 -3.72
C THR A 69 -14.45 -12.34 -2.83
N SER A 70 -13.72 -12.36 -1.71
CA SER A 70 -13.43 -11.16 -0.91
C SER A 70 -12.03 -10.65 -1.25
N GLN A 71 -11.77 -9.37 -0.99
CA GLN A 71 -10.43 -8.80 -1.10
C GLN A 71 -10.12 -8.11 0.21
N ASP A 72 -9.48 -8.83 1.12
CA ASP A 72 -9.38 -8.41 2.54
C ASP A 72 -8.12 -7.59 2.83
N ILE A 73 -7.56 -7.00 1.76
CA ILE A 73 -6.38 -6.15 1.76
C ILE A 73 -6.71 -4.70 1.34
N TYR A 74 -6.15 -3.73 2.06
CA TYR A 74 -6.33 -2.30 1.81
C TYR A 74 -5.03 -1.53 2.05
N ASN A 75 -5.06 -0.20 1.89
CA ASN A 75 -3.87 0.67 1.93
C ASN A 75 -2.74 0.16 1.02
N LYS A 76 -3.12 -0.30 -0.17
CA LYS A 76 -2.23 -0.89 -1.16
C LYS A 76 -1.35 0.18 -1.80
N THR A 77 -0.04 0.02 -1.69
CA THR A 77 0.94 0.86 -2.38
C THR A 77 1.89 -0.01 -3.17
N GLY A 78 2.40 0.52 -4.29
CA GLY A 78 3.42 -0.15 -5.06
C GLY A 78 4.26 0.86 -5.82
N ARG A 79 5.57 0.68 -5.80
CA ARG A 79 6.51 1.53 -6.51
C ARG A 79 7.75 0.76 -6.94
N ILE A 80 8.46 1.31 -7.92
CA ILE A 80 9.82 0.88 -8.25
C ILE A 80 10.75 1.99 -7.79
N GLU A 81 11.69 1.66 -6.91
CA GLU A 81 12.63 2.59 -6.31
C GLU A 81 14.00 1.91 -6.24
N ASN A 82 15.05 2.58 -6.72
CA ASN A 82 16.43 2.07 -6.72
C ASN A 82 16.57 0.65 -7.35
N GLY A 83 15.84 0.39 -8.43
CA GLY A 83 15.87 -0.92 -9.11
C GLY A 83 15.15 -2.04 -8.36
N ALA A 84 14.39 -1.72 -7.31
CA ALA A 84 13.58 -2.68 -6.56
C ALA A 84 12.09 -2.35 -6.64
N THR A 85 11.26 -3.36 -6.84
CA THR A 85 9.81 -3.29 -6.64
C THR A 85 9.52 -3.39 -5.17
N ILE A 86 8.77 -2.42 -4.66
CA ILE A 86 8.26 -2.35 -3.28
C ILE A 86 6.74 -2.37 -3.36
N LEU A 87 6.11 -3.39 -2.77
CA LEU A 87 4.66 -3.49 -2.60
C LEU A 87 4.34 -3.45 -1.11
N SER A 88 3.30 -2.74 -0.72
CA SER A 88 2.80 -2.77 0.66
C SER A 88 1.29 -2.81 0.69
N PHE A 89 0.73 -3.51 1.66
CA PHE A 89 -0.70 -3.60 1.91
C PHE A 89 -0.92 -3.87 3.40
N VAL A 90 -2.14 -3.62 3.85
CA VAL A 90 -2.60 -3.93 5.20
C VAL A 90 -3.72 -4.96 5.10
N ARG A 91 -3.71 -5.95 5.99
CA ARG A 91 -4.83 -6.88 6.21
C ARG A 91 -5.12 -7.01 7.69
N LYS A 92 -6.34 -7.41 8.02
CA LYS A 92 -6.68 -7.77 9.41
C LYS A 92 -5.90 -9.00 9.84
N ARG A 93 -5.56 -9.07 11.13
CA ARG A 93 -4.93 -10.25 11.72
C ARG A 93 -5.87 -11.46 11.71
N THR A 94 -7.14 -11.21 12.02
CA THR A 94 -8.22 -12.21 11.97
C THR A 94 -9.16 -11.86 10.83
N SER A 95 -9.42 -12.83 9.95
CA SER A 95 -10.39 -12.71 8.85
C SER A 95 -11.66 -13.49 9.16
N ALA A 96 -12.78 -13.01 8.60
CA ALA A 96 -14.05 -13.72 8.61
C ALA A 96 -14.24 -14.58 7.34
N ASP A 97 -13.35 -14.46 6.35
CA ASP A 97 -13.34 -15.28 5.14
C ASP A 97 -12.82 -16.70 5.46
N PRO A 98 -13.58 -17.77 5.16
CA PRO A 98 -13.12 -19.15 5.35
C PRO A 98 -11.86 -19.53 4.55
N ARG A 99 -11.50 -18.76 3.52
CA ARG A 99 -10.30 -18.99 2.69
C ARG A 99 -9.10 -18.15 3.13
N ASP A 100 -9.29 -17.27 4.09
CA ASP A 100 -8.22 -16.49 4.68
C ASP A 100 -7.67 -17.15 5.94
N TYR A 101 -6.34 -17.10 6.05
CA TYR A 101 -5.65 -17.57 7.23
C TYR A 101 -5.59 -16.47 8.29
N SER A 102 -6.24 -16.76 9.42
CA SER A 102 -6.24 -15.87 10.58
C SER A 102 -5.04 -16.15 11.48
N PHE A 103 -4.22 -15.13 11.72
CA PHE A 103 -3.09 -15.17 12.64
C PHE A 103 -3.59 -15.00 14.08
N THR A 104 -4.09 -16.07 14.72
CA THR A 104 -4.43 -16.02 16.16
C THR A 104 -3.18 -16.19 17.03
N ASP A 105 -3.32 -16.13 18.35
CA ASP A 105 -2.18 -16.28 19.25
C ASP A 105 -1.59 -17.71 19.23
N GLU A 106 -2.41 -18.67 18.81
CA GLU A 106 -2.12 -20.10 18.68
C GLU A 106 -1.82 -20.52 17.24
N LYS A 107 -2.31 -19.77 16.24
CA LYS A 107 -2.16 -20.11 14.82
C LYS A 107 -0.98 -19.39 14.19
N CYS A 108 -0.03 -20.18 13.70
CA CYS A 108 1.18 -19.71 13.07
C CYS A 108 1.36 -20.42 11.72
N TYR A 109 1.89 -19.71 10.73
CA TYR A 109 1.93 -20.20 9.35
C TYR A 109 3.34 -20.13 8.78
N TYR A 110 3.64 -21.03 7.85
CA TYR A 110 4.79 -20.84 6.97
C TYR A 110 4.51 -19.66 6.05
N MET A 111 5.47 -18.74 5.98
CA MET A 111 5.42 -17.64 5.01
C MET A 111 6.23 -18.02 3.78
N MET A 112 5.61 -17.88 2.62
CA MET A 112 6.22 -18.15 1.32
C MET A 112 6.43 -16.83 0.60
N PHE A 113 7.63 -16.64 0.05
CA PHE A 113 8.03 -15.42 -0.62
C PHE A 113 8.48 -15.69 -2.06
N PRO A 114 7.58 -15.52 -3.05
CA PRO A 114 7.94 -15.55 -4.47
C PRO A 114 8.83 -14.36 -4.86
N VAL A 115 10.14 -14.50 -4.64
CA VAL A 115 11.17 -13.49 -5.00
C VAL A 115 11.19 -13.18 -6.49
N LYS A 116 11.01 -14.22 -7.30
CA LYS A 116 11.06 -14.19 -8.76
C LYS A 116 9.85 -14.95 -9.28
N GLY A 117 8.73 -14.23 -9.36
CA GLY A 117 7.52 -14.75 -9.93
C GLY A 117 7.66 -14.97 -11.44
N GLY A 118 6.54 -14.88 -12.14
CA GLY A 118 6.46 -15.05 -13.58
C GLY A 118 6.08 -13.75 -14.27
N ILE A 119 5.92 -13.85 -15.59
CA ILE A 119 5.37 -12.77 -16.40
C ILE A 119 3.90 -12.55 -15.98
N PHE A 120 3.49 -11.30 -15.86
CA PHE A 120 2.11 -10.89 -15.65
C PHE A 120 1.56 -10.19 -16.91
N ASN A 121 0.23 -10.16 -17.04
CA ASN A 121 -0.45 -9.39 -18.06
C ASN A 121 -1.23 -8.23 -17.39
N PRO A 122 -0.87 -6.96 -17.67
CA PRO A 122 -1.45 -5.81 -16.98
C PRO A 122 -2.92 -5.54 -17.34
N VAL A 123 -3.43 -6.13 -18.43
CA VAL A 123 -4.80 -5.94 -18.93
C VAL A 123 -5.74 -6.95 -18.28
N ASN A 124 -5.50 -8.24 -18.49
CA ASN A 124 -6.38 -9.31 -18.00
C ASN A 124 -6.00 -9.85 -16.62
N LYS A 125 -4.97 -9.27 -15.98
CA LYS A 125 -4.50 -9.59 -14.63
C LYS A 125 -4.04 -11.04 -14.43
N LYS A 126 -3.81 -11.79 -15.52
CA LYS A 126 -3.29 -13.16 -15.45
C LYS A 126 -1.79 -13.17 -15.20
N ILE A 127 -1.33 -14.17 -14.47
CA ILE A 127 0.07 -14.40 -14.14
C ILE A 127 0.55 -15.77 -14.63
N ARG A 128 1.83 -15.87 -14.98
CA ARG A 128 2.52 -17.12 -15.27
C ARG A 128 3.15 -17.71 -14.01
N LYS A 129 3.47 -19.01 -14.06
CA LYS A 129 4.20 -19.71 -12.99
C LYS A 129 5.46 -18.95 -12.60
N HIS A 130 5.76 -18.93 -11.31
CA HIS A 130 6.98 -18.36 -10.76
C HIS A 130 8.23 -19.01 -11.38
N GLN A 131 9.26 -18.22 -11.67
CA GLN A 131 10.48 -18.69 -12.34
C GLN A 131 11.48 -19.33 -11.38
N ALA A 132 11.40 -18.99 -10.08
CA ALA A 132 12.14 -19.66 -9.02
C ALA A 132 11.17 -20.23 -7.99
N ILE A 133 11.59 -21.26 -7.25
CA ILE A 133 10.82 -21.75 -6.11
C ILE A 133 10.76 -20.65 -5.05
N PRO A 134 9.58 -20.30 -4.50
CA PRO A 134 9.46 -19.32 -3.43
C PRO A 134 10.33 -19.68 -2.22
N ASN A 135 10.91 -18.67 -1.58
CA ASN A 135 11.59 -18.88 -0.30
C ASN A 135 10.55 -19.13 0.78
N ILE A 136 10.69 -20.19 1.55
CA ILE A 136 9.75 -20.53 2.62
C ILE A 136 10.46 -20.31 3.96
N SER A 137 9.74 -19.75 4.94
CA SER A 137 10.27 -19.61 6.29
C SER A 137 10.65 -20.98 6.88
N ALA A 138 11.79 -21.07 7.57
CA ALA A 138 12.25 -22.33 8.16
C ALA A 138 11.31 -22.83 9.28
N GLN A 139 10.64 -21.89 9.95
CA GLN A 139 9.67 -22.13 11.01
C GLN A 139 8.36 -21.41 10.69
N ARG A 140 7.29 -21.85 11.34
CA ARG A 140 6.01 -21.13 11.33
C ARG A 140 6.18 -19.78 12.03
N ILE A 141 5.65 -18.73 11.43
CA ILE A 141 5.68 -17.37 11.95
C ILE A 141 4.34 -17.09 12.63
N CYS A 142 4.41 -16.67 13.89
CA CYS A 142 3.26 -16.27 14.68
C CYS A 142 3.21 -14.74 14.70
N ILE A 143 2.03 -14.16 14.48
CA ILE A 143 1.77 -12.75 14.71
C ILE A 143 0.73 -12.68 15.83
N ARG A 144 1.21 -12.53 17.05
CA ARG A 144 0.37 -12.56 18.25
C ARG A 144 -0.09 -11.16 18.61
N SER A 145 -1.24 -11.07 19.26
CA SER A 145 -1.60 -9.85 19.95
C SER A 145 -0.61 -9.62 21.08
N CYS A 146 0.08 -8.48 21.10
CA CYS A 146 0.82 -8.08 22.29
C CYS A 146 -0.22 -7.78 23.36
N GLY A 147 -0.20 -8.52 24.48
CA GLY A 147 -1.02 -8.19 25.64
C GLY A 147 -0.81 -6.71 26.01
N ALA A 148 -1.84 -6.07 26.58
CA ALA A 148 -1.78 -4.67 27.00
C ALA A 148 -0.63 -4.47 28.01
N GLY A 149 0.58 -4.15 27.54
CA GLY A 149 1.75 -4.03 28.42
C GLY A 149 3.13 -4.09 27.77
N GLU A 150 3.30 -4.55 26.52
CA GLU A 150 4.62 -4.47 25.86
C GLU A 150 4.58 -3.51 24.68
N GLU A 151 4.79 -2.24 25.00
CA GLU A 151 5.16 -1.21 24.02
C GLU A 151 6.55 -1.54 23.47
N ILE A 152 6.61 -2.12 22.27
CA ILE A 152 7.80 -1.93 21.45
C ILE A 152 7.82 -0.44 21.12
N THR A 153 8.74 0.29 21.73
CA THR A 153 9.01 1.68 21.40
C THR A 153 9.59 1.69 19.98
N THR A 154 8.73 1.65 18.98
CA THR A 154 9.09 2.17 17.66
C THR A 154 9.54 3.60 17.89
N THR A 155 10.65 4.01 17.28
CA THR A 155 11.03 5.43 17.24
C THR A 155 9.75 6.22 16.94
N PRO A 156 9.33 7.17 17.80
CA PRO A 156 8.06 7.85 17.63
C PRO A 156 7.99 8.33 16.19
N GLU A 157 6.87 8.01 15.51
CA GLU A 157 6.63 8.40 14.13
C GLU A 157 7.06 9.86 14.01
N PRO A 158 8.00 10.21 13.10
CA PRO A 158 8.58 11.55 13.05
C PRO A 158 7.45 12.57 13.10
N PRO A 159 7.57 13.64 13.91
CA PRO A 159 6.50 14.63 14.06
C PRO A 159 6.00 15.05 12.68
N ARG A 160 4.69 14.89 12.47
CA ARG A 160 4.05 15.25 11.19
C ARG A 160 3.15 16.44 11.39
N ILE A 161 3.27 17.39 10.48
CA ILE A 161 2.35 18.52 10.40
C ILE A 161 1.25 18.14 9.42
N GLY A 162 0.00 18.17 9.91
CA GLY A 162 -1.19 17.91 9.14
C GLY A 162 -1.89 19.19 8.72
N TYR A 163 -2.17 19.36 7.43
CA TYR A 163 -3.02 20.43 6.90
C TYR A 163 -4.30 19.85 6.31
N ASN A 164 -5.41 20.50 6.59
CA ASN A 164 -6.67 20.24 5.90
C ASN A 164 -6.74 21.11 4.65
N VAL A 165 -6.87 20.47 3.49
CA VAL A 165 -6.92 21.13 2.19
C VAL A 165 -8.28 20.83 1.56
N ALA A 166 -8.96 21.85 1.04
CA ALA A 166 -10.18 21.67 0.28
C ALA A 166 -9.92 22.02 -1.19
N ILE A 167 -10.27 21.13 -2.10
CA ILE A 167 -10.12 21.32 -3.53
C ILE A 167 -11.48 21.17 -4.19
N LYS A 168 -11.86 22.16 -4.99
CA LYS A 168 -13.10 22.13 -5.76
C LYS A 168 -12.86 21.45 -7.11
N LEU A 169 -13.56 20.35 -7.34
CA LEU A 169 -13.62 19.66 -8.62
C LEU A 169 -14.69 20.36 -9.47
N ILE A 170 -14.26 20.89 -10.62
CA ILE A 170 -15.10 21.61 -11.57
C ILE A 170 -15.24 20.79 -12.86
N GLN A 171 -16.19 21.17 -13.72
CA GLN A 171 -16.43 20.52 -15.03
C GLN A 171 -16.73 19.02 -14.91
N LEU A 172 -17.45 18.65 -13.85
CA LEU A 172 -17.97 17.30 -13.69
C LEU A 172 -19.11 17.09 -14.71
N GLY A 173 -19.28 15.85 -15.18
CA GLY A 173 -20.35 15.50 -16.11
C GLY A 173 -21.75 15.87 -15.56
N GLN A 174 -22.73 16.02 -16.44
CA GLN A 174 -24.11 16.32 -16.01
C GLN A 174 -24.60 15.25 -15.02
N ASN A 175 -25.21 15.70 -13.91
CA ASN A 175 -25.71 14.87 -12.81
C ASN A 175 -24.64 14.07 -12.05
N TYR A 176 -23.38 14.50 -12.06
CA TYR A 176 -22.35 13.85 -11.25
C TYR A 176 -22.67 13.97 -9.75
N GLN A 177 -22.68 12.83 -9.06
CA GLN A 177 -22.86 12.75 -7.61
C GLN A 177 -21.57 12.28 -6.94
N ALA A 178 -21.18 12.97 -5.87
CA ALA A 178 -20.09 12.57 -5.02
C ALA A 178 -20.33 11.13 -4.51
N PRO A 179 -19.36 10.22 -4.69
CA PRO A 179 -19.53 8.84 -4.26
C PRO A 179 -19.60 8.75 -2.72
N ALA A 180 -20.47 7.87 -2.22
CA ALA A 180 -20.63 7.67 -0.79
C ALA A 180 -19.34 7.09 -0.16
N PRO A 181 -18.91 7.55 1.03
CA PRO A 181 -17.77 6.98 1.72
C PRO A 181 -17.87 5.46 1.88
N GLY A 182 -16.79 4.74 1.59
CA GLY A 182 -16.74 3.27 1.65
C GLY A 182 -17.34 2.54 0.46
N SER A 183 -17.80 3.25 -0.57
CA SER A 183 -18.20 2.63 -1.85
C SER A 183 -16.97 2.37 -2.74
N PRO A 184 -17.01 1.36 -3.63
CA PRO A 184 -15.93 1.12 -4.59
C PRO A 184 -15.59 2.35 -5.46
N ASP A 185 -16.60 3.13 -5.82
CA ASP A 185 -16.44 4.36 -6.61
C ASP A 185 -15.76 5.47 -5.80
N PHE A 186 -16.02 5.55 -4.49
CA PHE A 186 -15.30 6.44 -3.59
C PHE A 186 -13.82 6.07 -3.54
N ASP A 187 -13.51 4.80 -3.35
CA ASP A 187 -12.13 4.33 -3.27
C ASP A 187 -11.38 4.59 -4.57
N LEU A 188 -12.01 4.31 -5.72
CA LEU A 188 -11.43 4.56 -7.03
C LEU A 188 -11.09 6.04 -7.23
N LEU A 189 -12.03 6.94 -6.93
CA LEU A 189 -11.84 8.37 -7.07
C LEU A 189 -10.83 8.92 -6.07
N ALA A 190 -10.95 8.52 -4.79
CA ALA A 190 -10.04 8.92 -3.72
C ALA A 190 -8.60 8.54 -4.02
N ASN A 191 -8.37 7.31 -4.51
CA ASN A 191 -7.05 6.84 -4.93
C ASN A 191 -6.53 7.61 -6.14
N THR A 192 -7.37 7.82 -7.16
CA THR A 192 -6.98 8.57 -8.37
C THR A 192 -6.53 9.99 -8.04
N VAL A 193 -7.31 10.69 -7.20
CA VAL A 193 -7.03 12.06 -6.76
C VAL A 193 -5.77 12.09 -5.87
N SER A 194 -5.70 11.22 -4.87
CA SER A 194 -4.55 11.15 -3.95
C SER A 194 -3.25 10.84 -4.69
N ASP A 195 -3.26 9.87 -5.62
CA ASP A 195 -2.08 9.50 -6.42
C ASP A 195 -1.62 10.63 -7.34
N GLY A 196 -2.57 11.37 -7.92
CA GLY A 196 -2.27 12.58 -8.71
C GLY A 196 -1.49 13.61 -7.90
N PHE A 197 -1.99 13.95 -6.72
CA PHE A 197 -1.33 14.92 -5.84
C PHE A 197 -0.03 14.39 -5.24
N ASN A 198 0.02 13.12 -4.84
CA ASN A 198 1.25 12.51 -4.33
C ASN A 198 2.39 12.57 -5.34
N ARG A 199 2.10 12.35 -6.63
CA ARG A 199 3.11 12.52 -7.70
C ARG A 199 3.54 13.98 -7.89
N ALA A 200 2.58 14.91 -7.85
CA ALA A 200 2.86 16.33 -8.08
C ALA A 200 3.68 16.95 -6.93
N LEU A 201 3.41 16.53 -5.69
CA LEU A 201 3.94 17.14 -4.48
C LEU A 201 5.15 16.41 -3.91
N VAL A 202 5.57 15.28 -4.49
CA VAL A 202 6.72 14.46 -4.01
C VAL A 202 8.02 15.26 -3.88
N LYS A 203 8.17 16.35 -4.65
CA LYS A 203 9.36 17.21 -4.65
C LYS A 203 9.34 18.27 -3.54
N ILE A 204 8.21 18.47 -2.86
CA ILE A 204 8.11 19.45 -1.78
C ILE A 204 8.92 18.93 -0.57
N PRO A 205 9.85 19.73 -0.02
CA PRO A 205 10.59 19.35 1.18
C PRO A 205 9.64 18.99 2.32
N GLY A 206 9.89 17.83 2.93
CA GLY A 206 9.03 17.30 3.98
C GLY A 206 7.71 16.71 3.48
N PHE A 207 7.41 16.65 2.18
CA PHE A 207 6.20 15.98 1.73
C PHE A 207 6.19 14.49 2.11
N TYR A 208 5.16 14.07 2.84
CA TYR A 208 4.98 12.67 3.20
C TYR A 208 3.87 12.02 2.38
N LYS A 209 2.64 12.54 2.46
CA LYS A 209 1.51 12.09 1.63
C LYS A 209 0.36 13.08 1.65
N MET A 210 -0.49 13.00 0.65
CA MET A 210 -1.80 13.62 0.59
C MET A 210 -2.86 12.52 0.39
N SER A 211 -3.93 12.58 1.18
CA SER A 211 -5.02 11.60 1.13
C SER A 211 -6.38 12.27 1.14
N VAL A 212 -7.30 11.83 0.30
CA VAL A 212 -8.70 12.27 0.36
C VAL A 212 -9.36 11.73 1.62
N LYS A 213 -10.05 12.60 2.35
CA LYS A 213 -10.88 12.27 3.52
C LYS A 213 -12.36 12.15 3.15
N GLU A 214 -12.84 13.05 2.30
CA GLU A 214 -14.25 13.15 1.97
C GLU A 214 -14.44 13.81 0.59
N PHE A 215 -15.48 13.39 -0.12
CA PHE A 215 -16.05 14.15 -1.23
C PHE A 215 -17.41 14.71 -0.79
N GLN A 216 -17.53 16.02 -0.76
CA GLN A 216 -18.75 16.72 -0.39
C GLN A 216 -19.41 17.31 -1.63
N GLN A 217 -20.67 17.00 -1.87
CA GLN A 217 -21.44 17.60 -2.95
C GLN A 217 -21.73 19.08 -2.65
N GLU A 218 -21.46 19.96 -3.61
CA GLU A 218 -21.79 21.38 -3.55
C GLU A 218 -22.46 21.80 -4.88
N SER A 219 -23.80 21.72 -4.92
CA SER A 219 -24.59 21.95 -6.14
C SER A 219 -24.10 21.08 -7.31
N ASP A 220 -23.59 21.68 -8.39
CA ASP A 220 -23.03 20.98 -9.56
C ASP A 220 -21.54 20.63 -9.42
N ASN A 221 -20.92 20.94 -8.29
CA ASN A 221 -19.50 20.70 -8.04
C ASN A 221 -19.30 19.71 -6.89
N VAL A 222 -18.09 19.19 -6.79
CA VAL A 222 -17.68 18.33 -5.67
C VAL A 222 -16.46 18.93 -5.00
N ILE A 223 -16.51 19.06 -3.68
CA ILE A 223 -15.37 19.48 -2.86
C ILE A 223 -14.68 18.21 -2.35
N ALA A 224 -13.45 17.99 -2.77
CA ALA A 224 -12.57 17.01 -2.16
C ALA A 224 -11.91 17.63 -0.93
N LYS A 225 -12.15 17.09 0.26
CA LYS A 225 -11.39 17.42 1.47
C LYS A 225 -10.25 16.45 1.60
N LEU A 226 -9.02 16.95 1.65
CA LEU A 226 -7.81 16.17 1.72
C LEU A 226 -7.02 16.50 2.98
N SER A 227 -6.27 15.53 3.45
CA SER A 227 -5.28 15.69 4.50
C SER A 227 -3.90 15.60 3.87
N LEU A 228 -3.14 16.69 3.99
CA LEU A 228 -1.74 16.78 3.63
C LEU A 228 -0.90 16.55 4.89
N GLU A 229 0.00 15.57 4.84
CA GLU A 229 0.95 15.28 5.92
C GLU A 229 2.36 15.63 5.44
N LEU A 230 3.08 16.42 6.24
CA LEU A 230 4.49 16.77 6.04
C LEU A 230 5.35 16.29 7.22
N ASP A 231 6.56 15.83 6.95
CA ASP A 231 7.64 15.58 7.92
C ASP A 231 8.20 16.91 8.42
N GLU A 232 7.98 17.20 9.70
CA GLU A 232 8.34 18.47 10.33
C GLU A 232 9.85 18.73 10.29
N ALA A 233 10.67 17.71 10.59
CA ALA A 233 12.12 17.85 10.64
C ALA A 233 12.73 18.16 9.26
N LYS A 234 12.19 17.56 8.19
CA LYS A 234 12.63 17.83 6.81
C LYS A 234 12.14 19.18 6.30
N LEU A 235 10.94 19.62 6.72
CA LEU A 235 10.42 20.94 6.38
C LEU A 235 11.28 22.04 7.02
N GLU A 236 11.59 21.92 8.31
CA GLU A 236 12.42 22.89 9.03
C GLU A 236 13.87 22.91 8.51
N ARG A 237 14.43 21.76 8.12
CA ARG A 237 15.72 21.72 7.41
C ARG A 237 15.65 22.38 6.03
N GLY A 238 14.55 22.19 5.29
CA GLY A 238 14.34 22.84 4.00
C GLY A 238 14.31 24.36 4.12
N ARG A 239 13.56 24.88 5.10
CA ARG A 239 13.52 26.32 5.44
C ARG A 239 14.89 26.85 5.86
N SER A 240 15.62 26.10 6.69
CA SER A 240 16.96 26.47 7.13
C SER A 240 18.01 26.47 6.01
N LEU A 241 17.82 25.66 4.96
CA LEU A 241 18.72 25.63 3.80
C LEU A 241 18.42 26.79 2.84
N GLU A 242 17.16 27.17 2.64
CA GLU A 242 16.77 28.37 1.87
C GLU A 242 17.29 29.66 2.50
N ASP A 243 17.38 29.74 3.84
CA ASP A 243 17.85 30.94 4.55
C ASP A 243 19.39 31.11 4.54
N SER A 244 20.13 30.21 3.88
CA SER A 244 21.61 30.16 3.98
C SER A 244 22.42 30.29 2.69
N GLN A 245 21.82 30.51 1.51
CA GLN A 245 22.61 30.82 0.30
C GLN A 245 21.98 31.89 -0.63
N GLU A 246 22.59 33.07 -0.54
CA GLU A 246 22.94 34.03 -1.59
C GLU A 246 21.85 34.68 -2.47
N SER A 247 21.86 36.01 -2.36
CA SER A 247 21.31 37.01 -3.28
C SER A 247 21.37 36.61 -4.76
N VAL A 248 20.20 36.42 -5.36
CA VAL A 248 20.08 36.41 -6.82
C VAL A 248 20.12 37.86 -7.31
N VAL A 249 21.25 38.20 -7.92
CA VAL A 249 21.49 39.45 -8.65
C VAL A 249 20.45 39.61 -9.76
N GLN A 250 19.78 40.76 -9.76
CA GLN A 250 18.92 41.23 -10.84
C GLN A 250 19.78 41.49 -12.08
N VAL A 251 19.57 40.74 -13.16
CA VAL A 251 20.08 41.10 -14.49
C VAL A 251 18.91 41.27 -15.42
N LEU A 252 18.44 42.53 -15.50
CA LEU A 252 17.76 43.05 -16.68
C LEU A 252 18.83 43.65 -17.59
N ASN A 253 18.90 43.14 -18.81
CA ASN A 253 19.09 43.90 -20.06
C ASN A 253 18.72 43.00 -21.24
#